data_AF-A0A6M1SQM8-F1
#
_entry.id   AF-A0A6M1SQM8-F1
#
_cell.length_a   1.000
_cell.length_b   1.000
_cell.length_c   1.000
_cell.angle_alpha   90.00
_cell.angle_beta   90.00
_cell.angle_gamma   90.00
#
_symmetry.space_group_name_H-M   'P 1'
#
loop_
_entity.id
_entity.type
_entity.pdbx_description
1 polymer ?
#
loop_
_entity_poly.entity_id
_entity_poly.type
_entity_poly.pdbx_seq_one_letter_code
_entity_poly.pdbx_strand_id
1 'polypeptide(L)' 'MCNQLKTLSANQLEHLIQEAIYNYNGEEYAYTVKNLNSPNVNTTEEILTFKVEIRCKSTLENEAEVIH' A
#
# COMPACT_ATOMS: atom_id res chain seq x y z
N MET A 1 6.70 -27.21 -9.31
CA MET A 1 6.94 -26.90 -7.89
C MET A 1 6.42 -25.50 -7.63
N CYS A 2 5.32 -25.37 -6.89
CA CYS A 2 4.87 -24.05 -6.44
C CYS A 2 5.81 -23.67 -5.31
N ASN A 3 6.75 -22.76 -5.57
CA ASN A 3 7.53 -22.14 -4.52
C ASN A 3 6.51 -21.35 -3.70
N GLN A 4 6.01 -21.94 -2.61
CA GLN A 4 5.17 -21.21 -1.68
C GLN A 4 5.99 -19.99 -1.28
N LEU A 5 5.52 -18.81 -1.68
CA LEU A 5 6.02 -17.55 -1.15
C LEU A 5 6.03 -17.72 0.36
N LYS A 6 7.19 -17.47 1.01
CA LYS A 6 7.26 -17.47 2.48
C LYS A 6 6.05 -16.70 2.99
N THR A 7 5.33 -17.25 3.97
CA THR A 7 4.16 -16.59 4.54
C THR A 7 4.61 -15.24 5.10
N LEU A 8 4.34 -14.18 4.36
CA LEU A 8 4.61 -12.81 4.79
C LEU A 8 3.47 -12.42 5.71
N SER A 9 3.80 -11.84 6.86
CA SER A 9 2.79 -11.13 7.64
C SER A 9 2.22 -9.97 6.82
N ALA A 10 0.99 -9.55 7.13
CA ALA A 10 0.36 -8.43 6.44
C ALA A 10 1.23 -7.15 6.44
N ASN A 11 1.96 -6.90 7.53
CA ASN A 11 2.88 -5.76 7.65
C ASN A 11 4.09 -5.88 6.73
N GLN A 12 4.65 -7.08 6.57
CA GLN A 12 5.77 -7.30 5.65
C GLN A 12 5.32 -7.11 4.20
N LEU A 13 4.12 -7.57 3.86
CA LEU A 13 3.55 -7.37 2.53
C LEU A 13 3.22 -5.89 2.27
N GLU A 14 2.68 -5.18 3.26
CA GLU A 14 2.46 -3.73 3.18
C GLU A 14 3.76 -2.98 2.87
N HIS A 15 4.83 -3.31 3.59
CA HIS A 15 6.14 -2.68 3.40
C HIS A 15 6.73 -2.97 2.01
N LEU A 16 6.62 -4.21 1.53
CA LEU A 16 7.08 -4.57 0.18
C LEU A 16 6.31 -3.83 -0.91
N ILE A 17 5.00 -3.63 -0.73
CA ILE A 17 4.19 -2.84 -1.66
C ILE A 17 4.66 -1.38 -1.65
N GLN A 18 4.93 -0.80 -0.48
CA GLN A 18 5.46 0.56 -0.35
C GLN A 18 6.81 0.73 -1.06
N GLU A 19 7.76 -0.18 -0.83
CA GLU A 19 9.06 -0.16 -1.50
C GLU A 19 8.94 -0.30 -3.02
N ALA A 20 8.08 -1.19 -3.50
CA ALA A 20 7.87 -1.39 -4.93
C ALA A 20 7.33 -0.12 -5.60
N ILE A 21 6.36 0.55 -4.97
CA ILE A 21 5.78 1.80 -5.47
C ILE A 21 6.84 2.91 -5.47
N TYR A 22 7.62 3.04 -4.39
CA TYR A 22 8.70 4.02 -4.30
C TYR A 22 9.74 3.84 -5.42
N ASN A 23 10.19 2.60 -5.63
CA ASN A 23 11.18 2.29 -6.65
C ASN A 23 10.67 2.52 -8.08
N TYR A 24 9.36 2.36 -8.32
CA TYR A 24 8.76 2.53 -9.63
C TYR A 24 8.39 3.99 -9.96
N ASN A 25 7.75 4.69 -9.02
CA ASN A 25 7.25 6.05 -9.23
C ASN A 25 8.23 7.15 -8.79
N GLY A 26 9.21 6.82 -7.95
CA GLY A 26 10.19 7.78 -7.44
C GLY A 26 9.59 8.81 -6.48
N GLU A 27 10.39 9.82 -6.17
CA GLU A 27 10.05 10.81 -5.13
C GLU A 27 8.93 11.77 -5.54
N GLU A 28 8.49 11.83 -6.80
CA GLU A 28 7.45 12.77 -7.26
C GLU A 28 6.04 12.32 -6.88
N TYR A 29 5.87 11.14 -6.30
CA TYR A 29 4.58 10.59 -5.94
C TYR A 29 4.49 10.34 -4.44
N ALA A 30 3.38 10.78 -3.85
CA ALA A 30 2.98 10.38 -2.51
C ALA A 30 2.13 9.11 -2.62
N TYR A 31 2.39 8.13 -1.77
CA TYR A 31 1.62 6.90 -1.73
C TYR A 31 1.24 6.53 -0.31
N THR A 32 0.07 5.93 -0.15
CA THR A 32 -0.37 5.29 1.09
C THR A 32 -0.79 3.87 0.78
N VAL A 33 -0.39 2.95 1.65
CA VAL A 33 -0.83 1.56 1.62
C VAL A 33 -1.56 1.33 2.94
N LYS A 34 -2.78 0.80 2.86
CA LYS A 34 -3.60 0.52 4.04
C LYS A 34 -4.09 -0.91 3.97
N ASN A 35 -3.73 -1.70 4.98
CA ASN A 35 -4.36 -2.99 5.23
C ASN A 35 -5.85 -2.79 5.55
N LEU A 36 -6.74 -3.37 4.73
CA LEU A 36 -8.19 -3.31 4.91
C LEU A 36 -8.76 -4.52 5.67
N ASN A 37 -7.92 -5.47 6.05
CA ASN A 37 -8.37 -6.65 6.77
C ASN A 37 -8.82 -6.24 8.17
N SER A 38 -10.09 -6.52 8.48
CA SER A 38 -10.62 -6.38 9.84
C SER A 38 -10.17 -7.59 10.66
N PRO A 39 -9.83 -7.44 11.96
CA PRO A 39 -9.31 -8.52 12.80
C PRO A 39 -10.35 -9.61 13.17
N ASN A 40 -11.30 -9.98 12.29
CA ASN A 40 -12.37 -10.94 12.55
C ASN A 40 -12.24 -12.14 11.59
N VAL A 41 -11.51 -13.21 11.95
CA VAL A 41 -11.91 -14.43 12.69
C VAL A 41 -12.93 -15.31 11.93
N ASN A 42 -12.56 -16.59 11.71
CA ASN A 42 -13.34 -17.73 11.18
C ASN A 42 -13.25 -18.13 9.69
N THR A 43 -12.21 -17.73 8.94
CA THR A 43 -11.89 -18.40 7.67
C THR A 43 -10.53 -19.08 7.74
N THR A 44 -10.44 -20.34 7.30
CA THR A 44 -9.19 -21.10 7.17
C THR A 44 -8.25 -20.54 6.10
N GLU A 45 -8.77 -19.69 5.22
CA GLU A 45 -8.01 -18.90 4.27
C GLU A 45 -8.08 -17.43 4.66
N GLU A 46 -6.94 -16.88 5.06
CA GLU A 46 -6.78 -15.45 5.35
C GLU A 46 -6.51 -14.73 4.01
N ILE A 47 -7.55 -14.15 3.42
CA ILE A 47 -7.40 -13.29 2.24
C ILE A 47 -6.99 -11.91 2.72
N LEU A 48 -5.78 -11.48 2.36
CA LEU A 48 -5.29 -10.16 2.69
C LEU A 48 -5.69 -9.12 1.63
N THR A 49 -6.49 -8.14 2.01
CA THR A 49 -6.89 -7.01 1.16
C THR A 49 -6.12 -5.74 1.54
N PHE A 50 -5.51 -5.07 0.55
CA PHE A 50 -4.83 -3.79 0.72
C PHE A 50 -5.45 -2.73 -0.20
N LYS A 51 -5.59 -1.51 0.31
CA LYS A 51 -5.86 -0.32 -0.49
C LYS A 51 -4.55 0.42 -0.75
N VAL A 52 -4.28 0.73 -2.01
CA VAL A 52 -3.14 1.54 -2.44
C VAL A 52 -3.67 2.82 -3.05
N GLU A 53 -3.24 3.97 -2.53
CA GLU A 53 -3.54 5.29 -3.10
C GLU A 53 -2.23 5.93 -3.52
N ILE A 54 -2.16 6.42 -4.76
CA ILE A 54 -0.98 7.08 -5.33
C ILE A 54 -1.42 8.44 -5.85
N ARG A 55 -0.66 9.49 -5.51
CA ARG A 55 -0.94 10.87 -5.94
C ARG A 55 0.36 11.53 -6.39
N CYS A 56 0.29 12.30 -7.48
CA CYS A 56 1.42 13.12 -7.90
C CYS A 56 1.58 14.29 -6.91
N LYS A 57 2.81 14.56 -6.45
CA LYS A 57 3.10 15.59 -5.45
C LYS A 57 2.74 17.00 -5.95
N SER A 58 2.91 17.27 -7.25
CA SER A 58 2.48 18.54 -7.84
C SER A 58 0.97 18.77 -7.73
N THR A 59 0.17 17.70 -7.64
CA THR A 59 -1.28 17.81 -7.39
C THR A 59 -1.58 18.18 -5.94
N LEU A 60 -0.75 17.73 -4.99
CA LEU A 60 -0.91 18.04 -3.56
C LEU A 60 -0.53 19.48 -3.21
N GLU A 61 0.49 20.04 -3.88
CA GLU A 61 0.94 21.42 -3.66
C GLU A 61 -0.10 22.43 -4.17
N ASN A 62 -0.73 22.16 -5.32
CA ASN A 62 -1.81 23.00 -5.86
C ASN A 62 -3.08 22.97 -5.01
N GLU A 63 -3.41 21.86 -4.35
CA GLU A 63 -4.57 21.78 -3.44
C GLU A 63 -4.33 22.60 -2.14
N ALA A 64 -3.08 22.71 -1.69
CA ALA A 64 -2.73 23.52 -0.52
C ALA A 64 -2.76 25.03 -0.81
N GLU A 65 -2.44 25.45 -2.03
CA GLU A 65 -2.43 26.86 -2.44
C GLU A 65 -3.84 27.45 -2.64
N VAL A 66 -4.83 26.62 -2.98
CA VAL A 66 -6.22 27.06 -3.24
C VAL A 66 -7.01 27.37 -1.95
N ILE A 67 -6.47 27.06 -0.77
CA ILE A 67 -7.13 27.27 0.53
C ILE A 67 -6.73 28.62 1.20
N HIS A 68 -5.96 29.47 0.51
CA HIS A 68 -5.57 30.80 1.02
C HIS A 68 -6.23 31.98 0.30
#